data_AF-A0A1C3XS53-F1
#
_entry.id   AF-A0A1C3XS53-F1
#
_cell.length_a   1.000
_cell.length_b   1.000
_cell.length_c   1.000
_cell.angle_alpha   90.00
_cell.angle_beta   90.00
_cell.angle_gamma   90.00
#
_symmetry.space_group_name_H-M   'P 1'
#
loop_
_entity.id
_entity.type
_entity.pdbx_description
1 polymer ?
#
loop_
_entity_poly.entity_id
_entity_poly.type
_entity_poly.pdbx_seq_one_letter_code
_entity_poly.pdbx_strand_id
1 'polypeptide(L)'
;MATEADTCRKFVVPKLQSAGWDSDPHSIAEQRTITDGRVVPVGKGFIRKPPTRVDYLLRYMRDFPLAVVEAKAAYKTAADAVQQARTYAEMLGLKFAYATNGHDIIEIDYFTGKETHVTDYATPQELWARYQAGQGLGKVEVGERLLTPFNHTGGKDERYYQQIAINRTVEAILKGHERLLLTMATGTGKTFVAFQICWKLWSSRWNRTGEHRRPRILYLADRNI
;
A
#
# COMPACT_ATOMS: atom_id res chain seq x y z
N MET A 1 21.59 -7.79 25.25
CA MET A 1 20.65 -8.61 24.45
C MET A 1 20.29 -7.79 23.21
N ALA A 2 20.35 -8.35 21.99
CA ALA A 2 20.08 -7.56 20.79
C ALA A 2 18.61 -7.09 20.77
N THR A 3 18.41 -5.80 20.55
CA THR A 3 17.06 -5.21 20.46
C THR A 3 16.44 -5.50 19.09
N GLU A 4 15.13 -5.29 18.96
CA GLU A 4 14.45 -5.34 17.65
C GLU A 4 15.07 -4.34 16.65
N ALA A 5 15.40 -3.13 17.12
CA ALA A 5 16.09 -2.14 16.31
C ALA A 5 17.48 -2.61 15.85
N ASP A 6 18.22 -3.35 16.69
CA ASP A 6 19.50 -3.95 16.28
C ASP A 6 19.32 -5.04 15.24
N THR A 7 18.30 -5.89 15.40
CA THR A 7 17.95 -6.91 14.40
C THR A 7 17.61 -6.29 13.06
N CYS A 8 16.75 -5.27 13.09
CA CYS A 8 16.35 -4.47 11.94
C CYS A 8 17.56 -3.92 11.17
N ARG A 9 18.42 -3.19 11.87
CA ARG A 9 19.60 -2.53 11.30
C ARG A 9 20.65 -3.50 10.78
N LYS A 10 20.88 -4.63 11.46
CA LYS A 10 21.95 -5.57 11.12
C LYS A 10 21.56 -6.61 10.08
N PHE A 11 20.28 -6.97 10.02
CA PHE A 11 19.83 -8.11 9.21
C PHE A 11 18.67 -7.76 8.26
N VAL A 12 17.62 -7.09 8.74
CA VAL A 12 16.41 -6.85 7.94
C VAL A 12 16.66 -5.83 6.83
N VAL A 13 17.11 -4.61 7.19
CA VAL A 13 17.34 -3.53 6.23
C VAL A 13 18.38 -3.92 5.17
N PRO A 14 19.55 -4.50 5.53
CA PRO A 14 20.50 -4.96 4.51
C PRO A 14 19.92 -5.99 3.53
N LYS A 15 19.10 -6.93 4.00
CA LYS A 15 18.43 -7.91 3.13
C LYS A 15 17.36 -7.28 2.22
N LEU A 16 16.63 -6.28 2.71
CA LEU A 16 15.68 -5.53 1.88
C LEU A 16 16.40 -4.70 0.81
N GLN A 17 17.52 -4.07 1.17
CA GLN A 17 18.37 -3.32 0.25
C GLN A 17 19.01 -4.24 -0.80
N SER A 18 19.51 -5.42 -0.41
CA SER A 18 20.06 -6.39 -1.36
C SER A 18 19.01 -6.94 -2.33
N ALA A 19 17.74 -6.99 -1.91
CA ALA A 19 16.61 -7.32 -2.78
C ALA A 19 16.16 -6.15 -3.68
N GLY A 20 16.81 -4.98 -3.60
CA GLY A 20 16.54 -3.83 -4.49
C GLY A 20 15.42 -2.90 -4.05
N TRP A 21 14.97 -2.96 -2.78
CA TRP A 21 13.87 -2.10 -2.30
C TRP A 21 14.27 -0.65 -2.00
N ASP A 22 15.55 -0.32 -2.06
CA ASP A 22 16.10 1.01 -1.73
C ASP A 22 16.82 1.66 -2.92
N SER A 23 16.26 1.47 -4.12
CA SER A 23 16.75 2.06 -5.37
C SER A 23 15.57 2.68 -6.12
N ASP A 24 15.69 3.96 -6.48
CA ASP A 24 14.63 4.69 -7.21
C ASP A 24 14.15 3.90 -8.44
N PRO A 25 12.83 3.76 -8.65
CA PRO A 25 11.73 4.42 -7.93
C PRO A 25 11.22 3.67 -6.68
N HIS A 26 11.84 2.55 -6.34
CA HIS A 26 11.48 1.72 -5.19
C HIS A 26 12.01 2.34 -3.90
N SER A 27 11.28 2.17 -2.81
CA SER A 27 11.75 2.66 -1.51
C SER A 27 11.20 1.86 -0.34
N ILE A 28 11.98 1.85 0.74
CA ILE A 28 11.59 1.30 2.04
C ILE A 28 11.02 2.46 2.88
N ALA A 29 9.76 2.38 3.28
CA ALA A 29 9.20 3.30 4.28
C ALA A 29 9.36 2.73 5.68
N GLU A 30 10.48 3.07 6.33
CA GLU A 30 10.73 2.64 7.70
C GLU A 30 9.81 3.35 8.70
N GLN A 31 9.31 2.60 9.68
CA GLN A 31 8.55 3.09 10.82
C GLN A 31 7.40 4.03 10.41
N ARG A 32 6.70 3.67 9.32
CA ARG A 32 5.66 4.51 8.71
C ARG A 32 4.43 4.53 9.60
N THR A 33 4.08 5.71 10.10
CA THR A 33 2.82 5.94 10.81
C THR A 33 1.66 5.89 9.83
N ILE A 34 0.66 5.05 10.13
CA ILE A 34 -0.51 4.81 9.28
C ILE A 34 -1.76 5.52 9.79
N THR A 35 -1.93 5.59 11.12
CA THR A 35 -3.12 6.19 11.76
C THR A 35 -2.73 7.26 12.76
N ASP A 36 -3.65 8.19 13.04
CA ASP A 36 -3.43 9.29 13.99
C ASP A 36 -3.65 8.88 15.46
N GLY A 37 -3.98 7.60 15.72
CA GLY A 37 -4.35 7.10 17.04
C GLY A 37 -5.83 7.32 17.38
N ARG A 38 -6.45 6.31 18.00
CA ARG A 38 -7.89 6.35 18.35
C ARG A 38 -8.14 7.22 19.59
N VAL A 39 -9.09 8.16 19.51
CA VAL A 39 -9.57 8.90 20.68
C VAL A 39 -10.55 8.04 21.47
N VAL A 40 -10.33 7.93 22.79
CA VAL A 40 -11.12 7.12 23.71
C VAL A 40 -11.51 7.96 24.93
N PRO A 41 -12.79 7.97 25.33
CA PRO A 41 -13.22 8.68 26.53
C PRO A 41 -12.66 8.00 27.79
N VAL A 42 -12.17 8.78 28.74
CA VAL A 42 -11.69 8.31 30.05
C VAL A 42 -12.11 9.29 31.13
N GLY A 43 -12.96 8.85 32.05
CA GLY A 43 -13.53 9.71 33.09
C GLY A 43 -14.26 10.92 32.49
N LYS A 44 -13.86 12.14 32.89
CA LYS A 44 -14.39 13.40 32.38
C LYS A 44 -13.65 13.94 31.13
N GLY A 45 -12.70 13.19 30.57
CA GLY A 45 -11.87 13.63 29.43
C GLY A 45 -11.72 12.57 28.36
N PHE A 46 -10.67 12.71 27.54
CA PHE A 46 -10.31 11.75 26.52
C PHE A 46 -8.80 11.53 26.47
N ILE A 47 -8.40 10.32 26.10
CA ILE A 47 -7.01 10.00 25.74
C ILE A 47 -6.97 9.61 24.27
N ARG A 48 -5.81 9.82 23.64
CA ARG A 48 -5.54 9.31 22.30
C ARG A 48 -4.60 8.13 22.42
N LYS A 49 -5.02 6.96 21.93
CA LYS A 49 -4.17 5.77 21.85
C LYS A 49 -2.99 6.04 20.91
N PRO A 50 -1.86 5.34 21.09
CA PRO A 50 -0.75 5.43 20.17
C PRO A 50 -1.18 5.21 18.70
N PRO A 51 -0.55 5.90 17.75
CA PRO A 51 -0.77 5.66 16.34
C PRO A 51 -0.36 4.23 15.97
N THR A 52 -1.00 3.70 14.93
CA THR A 52 -0.56 2.45 14.31
C THR A 52 0.64 2.74 13.41
N ARG A 53 1.70 1.96 13.57
CA ARG A 53 2.94 2.09 12.82
C ARG A 53 3.36 0.72 12.31
N VAL A 54 3.77 0.66 11.05
CA VAL A 54 4.37 -0.54 10.45
C VAL A 54 5.88 -0.43 10.49
N ASP A 55 6.58 -1.55 10.60
CA ASP A 55 8.05 -1.52 10.63
C ASP A 55 8.64 -1.11 9.29
N TYR A 56 8.18 -1.75 8.20
CA TYR A 56 8.56 -1.40 6.84
C TYR A 56 7.40 -1.52 5.88
N LEU A 57 7.19 -0.47 5.08
CA LEU A 57 6.30 -0.51 3.91
C LEU A 57 7.14 -0.53 2.64
N LEU A 58 7.04 -1.60 1.87
CA LEU A 58 7.78 -1.80 0.62
C LEU A 58 7.00 -1.16 -0.53
N ARG A 59 7.56 -0.07 -1.07
CA ARG A 59 6.94 0.72 -2.14
C ARG A 59 7.56 0.40 -3.48
N TYR A 60 6.74 -0.07 -4.40
CA TYR A 60 7.15 -0.22 -5.80
C TYR A 60 7.26 1.14 -6.49
N MET A 61 6.32 2.02 -6.19
CA MET A 61 6.38 3.46 -6.49
C MET A 61 5.94 4.21 -5.23
N ARG A 62 6.26 5.52 -5.11
CA ARG A 62 5.81 6.36 -3.97
C ARG A 62 4.33 6.16 -3.61
N ASP A 63 3.47 6.09 -4.63
CA ASP A 63 2.01 6.02 -4.48
C ASP A 63 1.44 4.60 -4.67
N PHE A 64 2.33 3.59 -4.69
CA PHE A 64 1.97 2.19 -4.92
C PHE A 64 2.79 1.25 -4.03
N PRO A 65 2.37 1.02 -2.77
CA PRO A 65 2.94 0.00 -1.91
C PRO A 65 2.52 -1.41 -2.34
N LEU A 66 3.44 -2.38 -2.20
CA LEU A 66 3.18 -3.79 -2.53
C LEU A 66 3.15 -4.70 -1.31
N ALA A 67 4.00 -4.43 -0.32
CA ALA A 67 4.17 -5.33 0.82
C ALA A 67 4.47 -4.59 2.12
N VAL A 68 4.19 -5.25 3.24
CA VAL A 68 4.57 -4.82 4.59
C VAL A 68 5.52 -5.85 5.19
N VAL A 69 6.49 -5.41 5.97
CA VAL A 69 7.38 -6.29 6.75
C VAL A 69 7.25 -5.92 8.22
N GLU A 70 7.02 -6.92 9.07
CA GLU A 70 7.01 -6.79 10.52
C GLU A 70 8.15 -7.61 11.12
N ALA A 71 8.93 -6.96 11.98
CA ALA A 71 10.11 -7.54 12.57
C ALA A 71 9.91 -7.87 14.06
N LYS A 72 10.74 -8.78 14.55
CA LYS A 72 10.95 -9.07 15.97
C LYS A 72 12.43 -9.10 16.28
N ALA A 73 12.77 -8.98 17.56
CA ALA A 73 14.13 -9.21 18.03
C ALA A 73 14.62 -10.62 17.66
N ALA A 74 15.92 -10.75 17.36
CA ALA A 74 16.51 -11.98 16.80
C ALA A 74 16.35 -13.24 17.68
N TYR A 75 16.15 -13.08 18.99
CA TYR A 75 15.93 -14.21 19.90
C TYR A 75 14.48 -14.72 19.91
N LYS A 76 13.56 -14.03 19.23
CA LYS A 76 12.15 -14.43 19.07
C LYS A 76 11.97 -15.21 17.78
N THR A 77 10.79 -15.81 17.60
CA THR A 77 10.45 -16.52 16.36
C THR A 77 9.90 -15.54 15.32
N ALA A 78 10.15 -15.78 14.03
CA ALA A 78 9.51 -14.99 12.97
C ALA A 78 7.97 -15.15 13.00
N ALA A 79 7.48 -16.31 13.45
CA ALA A 79 6.04 -16.58 13.60
C ALA A 79 5.34 -15.58 14.54
N ASP A 80 6.04 -15.05 15.54
CA ASP A 80 5.50 -14.04 16.46
C ASP A 80 5.09 -12.72 15.77
N ALA A 81 5.58 -12.46 14.55
CA ALA A 81 5.19 -11.30 13.74
C ALA A 81 4.09 -11.60 12.70
N VAL A 82 3.75 -12.86 12.43
CA VAL A 82 2.84 -13.24 11.32
C VAL A 82 1.47 -12.59 11.45
N GLN A 83 0.83 -12.69 12.62
CA GLN A 83 -0.50 -12.12 12.80
C GLN A 83 -0.50 -10.58 12.70
N GLN A 84 0.57 -9.94 13.14
CA GLN A 84 0.74 -8.49 13.02
C GLN A 84 0.93 -8.08 11.55
N ALA A 85 1.79 -8.79 10.81
CA ALA A 85 1.99 -8.59 9.38
C ALA A 85 0.69 -8.75 8.58
N ARG A 86 -0.13 -9.77 8.91
CA ARG A 86 -1.46 -9.97 8.30
C ARG A 86 -2.39 -8.80 8.56
N THR A 87 -2.53 -8.41 9.83
CA THR A 87 -3.39 -7.30 10.24
C THR A 87 -3.05 -6.02 9.47
N TYR A 88 -1.76 -5.72 9.31
CA TYR A 88 -1.33 -4.53 8.59
C TYR A 88 -1.47 -4.65 7.07
N ALA A 89 -1.19 -5.82 6.50
CA ALA A 89 -1.43 -6.05 5.07
C ALA A 89 -2.91 -5.89 4.71
N GLU A 90 -3.82 -6.45 5.50
CA GLU A 90 -5.27 -6.30 5.32
C GLU A 90 -5.71 -4.84 5.48
N MET A 91 -5.25 -4.16 6.53
CA MET A 91 -5.57 -2.75 6.78
C MET A 91 -5.08 -1.85 5.65
N LEU A 92 -3.89 -2.11 5.10
CA LEU A 92 -3.28 -1.36 4.00
C LEU A 92 -3.73 -1.86 2.62
N GLY A 93 -4.54 -2.92 2.56
CA GLY A 93 -5.04 -3.51 1.32
C GLY A 93 -3.96 -4.13 0.43
N LEU A 94 -2.83 -4.52 1.02
CA LEU A 94 -1.67 -5.14 0.36
C LEU A 94 -1.92 -6.62 0.08
N LYS A 95 -1.12 -7.19 -0.83
CA LYS A 95 -1.25 -8.58 -1.26
C LYS A 95 -0.07 -9.46 -0.86
N PHE A 96 0.96 -8.86 -0.28
CA PHE A 96 2.11 -9.55 0.26
C PHE A 96 2.42 -9.00 1.65
N ALA A 97 2.83 -9.87 2.55
CA ALA A 97 3.30 -9.49 3.88
C ALA A 97 4.49 -10.37 4.27
N TYR A 98 5.37 -9.84 5.10
CA TYR A 98 6.53 -10.56 5.61
C TYR A 98 6.59 -10.45 7.13
N ALA A 99 6.94 -11.56 7.78
CA ALA A 99 7.26 -11.62 9.19
C ALA A 99 8.68 -12.14 9.36
N THR A 100 9.50 -11.48 10.19
CA THR A 100 10.92 -11.82 10.32
C THR A 100 11.47 -11.57 11.72
N ASN A 101 12.51 -12.32 12.09
CA ASN A 101 13.39 -12.03 13.23
C ASN A 101 14.82 -11.68 12.77
N GLY A 102 14.99 -11.32 11.48
CA GLY A 102 16.27 -11.06 10.82
C GLY A 102 16.93 -12.30 10.19
N HIS A 103 16.81 -13.47 10.82
CA HIS A 103 17.38 -14.72 10.33
C HIS A 103 16.38 -15.47 9.45
N ASP A 104 15.19 -15.72 9.99
CA ASP A 104 14.06 -16.34 9.29
C ASP A 104 13.16 -15.28 8.67
N ILE A 105 12.61 -15.58 7.51
CA ILE A 105 11.62 -14.76 6.82
C ILE A 105 10.45 -15.66 6.43
N ILE A 106 9.26 -15.25 6.84
CA ILE A 106 8.00 -15.89 6.47
C ILE A 106 7.28 -14.94 5.51
N GLU A 107 7.06 -15.36 4.27
CA GLU A 107 6.24 -14.67 3.28
C GLU A 107 4.78 -15.12 3.38
N ILE A 108 3.86 -14.18 3.30
CA ILE A 108 2.41 -14.39 3.25
C ILE A 108 1.93 -13.79 1.92
N ASP A 109 1.49 -14.66 1.01
CA ASP A 109 0.99 -14.28 -0.30
C ASP A 109 -0.54 -14.46 -0.36
N TYR A 110 -1.26 -13.35 -0.48
CA TYR A 110 -2.72 -13.33 -0.50
C TYR A 110 -3.33 -13.76 -1.85
N PHE A 111 -2.55 -13.83 -2.93
CA PHE A 111 -3.05 -14.38 -4.20
C PHE A 111 -3.07 -15.90 -4.18
N THR A 112 -2.05 -16.52 -3.58
CA THR A 112 -1.96 -17.98 -3.49
C THR A 112 -2.54 -18.54 -2.19
N GLY A 113 -2.74 -17.68 -1.18
CA GLY A 113 -3.16 -18.08 0.17
C GLY A 113 -2.09 -18.85 0.95
N LYS A 114 -0.82 -18.78 0.49
CA LYS A 114 0.29 -19.55 1.08
C LYS A 114 1.07 -18.71 2.07
N GLU A 115 1.57 -19.40 3.09
CA GLU A 115 2.57 -18.92 4.02
C GLU A 115 3.80 -19.81 3.88
N THR A 116 4.94 -19.22 3.56
CA THR A 116 6.16 -19.98 3.24
C THR A 116 7.39 -19.34 3.86
N HIS A 117 8.29 -20.18 4.37
CA HIS A 117 9.64 -19.74 4.72
C HIS A 117 10.43 -19.46 3.45
N VAL A 118 11.07 -18.29 3.40
CA VAL A 118 11.90 -17.85 2.29
C VAL A 118 13.28 -17.44 2.82
N THR A 119 14.31 -17.59 1.99
CA THR A 119 15.68 -17.22 2.36
C THR A 119 15.90 -15.71 2.29
N ASP A 120 15.31 -15.09 1.26
CA ASP A 120 15.47 -13.69 0.89
C ASP A 120 14.11 -13.08 0.55
N TYR A 121 14.02 -11.75 0.63
CA TYR A 121 12.85 -11.01 0.19
C TYR A 121 12.73 -11.06 -1.33
N ALA A 122 11.51 -11.18 -1.84
CA ALA A 122 11.26 -11.00 -3.26
C ALA A 122 11.66 -9.57 -3.69
N THR A 123 12.20 -9.46 -4.89
CA THR A 123 12.53 -8.18 -5.52
C THR A 123 11.27 -7.37 -5.85
N PRO A 124 11.36 -6.04 -6.02
CA PRO A 124 10.24 -5.22 -6.49
C PRO A 124 9.61 -5.74 -7.78
N GLN A 125 10.42 -6.19 -8.73
CA GLN A 125 9.99 -6.72 -10.03
C GLN A 125 9.24 -8.04 -9.88
N GLU A 126 9.70 -8.94 -9.02
CA GLU A 126 9.01 -10.20 -8.76
C GLU A 126 7.65 -9.98 -8.10
N LEU A 127 7.58 -9.13 -7.06
CA LEU A 127 6.29 -8.83 -6.43
C LEU A 127 5.35 -8.10 -7.37
N TRP A 128 5.86 -7.21 -8.22
CA TRP A 128 5.04 -6.56 -9.24
C TRP A 128 4.51 -7.55 -10.27
N ALA A 129 5.34 -8.47 -10.76
CA ALA A 129 4.92 -9.51 -11.70
C ALA A 129 3.85 -10.44 -11.07
N ARG A 130 4.05 -10.85 -9.82
CA ARG A 130 3.05 -11.63 -9.06
C ARG A 130 1.75 -10.84 -8.86
N TYR A 131 1.85 -9.55 -8.54
CA TYR A 131 0.69 -8.66 -8.42
C TYR A 131 -0.09 -8.56 -9.74
N GLN A 132 0.61 -8.32 -10.86
CA GLN A 132 -0.01 -8.27 -12.18
C GLN A 132 -0.71 -9.59 -12.53
N ALA A 133 -0.06 -10.73 -12.28
CA ALA A 133 -0.64 -12.03 -12.55
C ALA A 133 -1.87 -12.30 -11.67
N GLY A 134 -1.75 -12.10 -10.36
CA GLY A 134 -2.83 -12.34 -9.39
C GLY A 134 -4.03 -11.40 -9.56
N GLN A 135 -3.80 -10.20 -10.10
CA GLN A 135 -4.86 -9.25 -10.41
C GLN A 135 -5.43 -9.41 -11.83
N GLY A 136 -4.85 -10.24 -12.68
CA GLY A 136 -5.27 -10.37 -14.08
C GLY A 136 -4.92 -9.16 -14.95
N LEU A 137 -3.85 -8.44 -14.65
CA LEU A 137 -3.35 -7.30 -15.43
C LEU A 137 -2.53 -7.80 -16.63
N GLY A 138 -3.19 -8.43 -17.60
CA GLY A 138 -2.53 -9.11 -18.73
C GLY A 138 -1.90 -8.21 -19.79
N LYS A 139 -2.07 -6.88 -19.72
CA LYS A 139 -1.50 -5.91 -20.67
C LYS A 139 -0.55 -4.96 -19.95
N VAL A 140 0.64 -4.76 -20.51
CA VAL A 140 1.68 -3.87 -19.95
C VAL A 140 1.14 -2.46 -19.71
N GLU A 141 0.42 -1.90 -20.69
CA GLU A 141 -0.18 -0.56 -20.61
C GLU A 141 -1.12 -0.38 -19.41
N VAL A 142 -1.82 -1.44 -18.99
CA VAL A 142 -2.72 -1.42 -17.83
C VAL A 142 -1.91 -1.26 -16.55
N GLY A 143 -0.78 -1.97 -16.44
CA GLY A 143 0.16 -1.84 -15.33
C GLY A 143 0.75 -0.43 -15.24
N GLU A 144 1.23 0.12 -16.37
CA GLU A 144 1.80 1.47 -16.41
C GLU A 144 0.79 2.56 -16.01
N ARG A 145 -0.45 2.45 -16.51
CA ARG A 145 -1.54 3.38 -16.12
C ARG A 145 -1.89 3.26 -14.65
N LEU A 146 -1.86 2.05 -14.08
CA LEU A 146 -2.12 1.84 -12.65
C LEU A 146 -1.04 2.54 -11.79
N LEU A 147 0.21 2.53 -12.25
CA LEU A 147 1.35 3.16 -11.57
C LEU A 147 1.46 4.66 -11.78
N THR A 148 0.54 5.29 -12.52
CA THR A 148 0.55 6.75 -12.73
C THR A 148 0.56 7.50 -11.40
N PRO A 149 1.50 8.45 -11.17
CA PRO A 149 1.67 9.10 -9.88
C PRO A 149 0.48 9.99 -9.52
N PHE A 150 0.26 10.15 -8.22
CA PHE A 150 -0.72 11.08 -7.68
C PHE A 150 -0.27 12.53 -7.91
N ASN A 151 -1.22 13.46 -7.85
CA ASN A 151 -0.89 14.88 -7.84
C ASN A 151 -0.56 15.32 -6.42
N HIS A 152 0.69 15.69 -6.19
CA HIS A 152 1.21 16.12 -4.89
C HIS A 152 1.38 17.65 -4.75
N THR A 153 0.98 18.43 -5.76
CA THR A 153 1.23 19.90 -5.82
C THR A 153 0.54 20.67 -4.68
N GLY A 154 -0.52 20.12 -4.10
CA GLY A 154 -1.29 20.76 -3.01
C GLY A 154 -0.72 20.57 -1.60
N GLY A 155 0.41 19.86 -1.42
CA GLY A 155 1.09 19.69 -0.14
C GLY A 155 0.34 18.86 0.93
N LYS A 156 -0.81 18.26 0.60
CA LYS A 156 -1.52 17.32 1.46
C LYS A 156 -1.31 15.90 0.92
N ASP A 157 -0.55 15.11 1.66
CA ASP A 157 -0.43 13.68 1.40
C ASP A 157 -1.77 12.97 1.70
N GLU A 158 -2.01 11.89 0.98
CA GLU A 158 -3.16 11.04 1.20
C GLU A 158 -3.02 10.17 2.46
N ARG A 159 -4.16 9.87 3.07
CA ARG A 159 -4.26 8.83 4.10
C ARG A 159 -4.29 7.45 3.45
N TYR A 160 -3.84 6.42 4.17
CA TYR A 160 -3.74 5.05 3.65
C TYR A 160 -5.05 4.56 3.00
N TYR A 161 -6.20 4.81 3.65
CA TYR A 161 -7.50 4.39 3.13
C TYR A 161 -7.92 5.14 1.85
N GLN A 162 -7.44 6.38 1.66
CA GLN A 162 -7.66 7.13 0.42
C GLN A 162 -6.82 6.53 -0.71
N GLN A 163 -5.55 6.19 -0.45
CA GLN A 163 -4.69 5.51 -1.41
C GLN A 163 -5.29 4.18 -1.87
N ILE A 164 -5.80 3.37 -0.93
CA ILE A 164 -6.51 2.11 -1.24
C ILE A 164 -7.71 2.37 -2.14
N ALA A 165 -8.56 3.33 -1.78
CA ALA A 165 -9.75 3.66 -2.55
C ALA A 165 -9.40 4.09 -3.98
N ILE A 166 -8.42 5.00 -4.13
CA ILE A 166 -7.96 5.49 -5.43
C ILE A 166 -7.40 4.35 -6.28
N ASN A 167 -6.45 3.57 -5.75
CA ASN A 167 -5.76 2.53 -6.52
C ASN A 167 -6.71 1.40 -6.91
N ARG A 168 -7.61 0.96 -6.02
CA ARG A 168 -8.62 -0.06 -6.36
C ARG A 168 -9.64 0.44 -7.37
N THR A 169 -10.08 1.70 -7.29
CA THR A 169 -10.99 2.27 -8.29
C THR A 169 -10.32 2.37 -9.65
N VAL A 170 -9.10 2.90 -9.73
CA VAL A 170 -8.35 2.98 -10.99
C VAL A 170 -8.08 1.61 -11.55
N GLU A 171 -7.63 0.65 -10.74
CA GLU A 171 -7.44 -0.73 -11.15
C GLU A 171 -8.72 -1.34 -11.75
N ALA A 172 -9.86 -1.17 -11.09
CA ALA A 172 -11.11 -1.74 -11.57
C ALA A 172 -11.56 -1.10 -12.89
N ILE A 173 -11.41 0.22 -13.05
CA ILE A 173 -11.67 0.92 -14.31
C ILE A 173 -10.76 0.37 -15.43
N LEU A 174 -9.48 0.17 -15.15
CA LEU A 174 -8.51 -0.35 -16.11
C LEU A 174 -8.79 -1.81 -16.51
N LYS A 175 -9.42 -2.59 -15.62
CA LYS A 175 -9.94 -3.95 -15.92
C LYS A 175 -11.27 -3.94 -16.68
N GLY A 176 -11.83 -2.78 -16.98
CA GLY A 176 -13.07 -2.64 -17.76
C GLY A 176 -14.34 -2.67 -16.92
N HIS A 177 -14.27 -2.55 -15.60
CA HIS A 177 -15.47 -2.43 -14.78
C HIS A 177 -16.12 -1.06 -14.98
N GLU A 178 -17.30 -1.04 -15.58
CA GLU A 178 -18.00 0.20 -15.94
C GLU A 178 -18.79 0.83 -14.78
N ARG A 179 -19.08 0.07 -13.72
CA ARG A 179 -19.88 0.49 -12.57
C ARG A 179 -19.19 0.11 -11.28
N LEU A 180 -18.87 1.09 -10.46
CA LEU A 180 -18.16 0.93 -9.19
C LEU A 180 -18.90 1.70 -8.10
N LEU A 181 -18.95 1.13 -6.89
CA LEU A 181 -19.45 1.78 -5.69
C LEU A 181 -18.32 1.89 -4.68
N LEU A 182 -18.08 3.10 -4.19
CA LEU A 182 -17.11 3.37 -3.13
C LEU A 182 -17.83 3.93 -1.90
N THR A 183 -17.82 3.15 -0.81
CA THR A 183 -18.45 3.55 0.45
C THR A 183 -17.41 4.19 1.37
N MET A 184 -17.59 5.49 1.66
CA MET A 184 -16.72 6.24 2.56
C MET A 184 -17.53 7.16 3.47
N ALA A 185 -17.20 7.17 4.76
CA ALA A 185 -17.87 8.03 5.74
C ALA A 185 -17.72 9.53 5.41
N THR A 186 -18.65 10.36 5.88
CA THR A 186 -18.56 11.82 5.75
C THR A 186 -17.34 12.37 6.52
N GLY A 187 -16.67 13.38 5.95
CA GLY A 187 -15.44 13.95 6.52
C GLY A 187 -14.15 13.17 6.24
N THR A 188 -14.19 12.01 5.56
CA THR A 188 -12.99 11.21 5.27
C THR A 188 -12.20 11.63 4.03
N GLY A 189 -12.62 12.69 3.33
CA GLY A 189 -11.93 13.22 2.16
C GLY A 189 -12.33 12.60 0.82
N LYS A 190 -13.62 12.32 0.62
CA LYS A 190 -14.18 11.80 -0.65
C LYS A 190 -13.81 12.65 -1.87
N THR A 191 -13.81 13.98 -1.73
CA THR A 191 -13.45 14.90 -2.82
C THR A 191 -11.99 14.73 -3.26
N PHE A 192 -11.08 14.52 -2.31
CA PHE A 192 -9.67 14.26 -2.62
C PHE A 192 -9.51 12.93 -3.37
N VAL A 193 -10.21 11.88 -2.93
CA VAL A 193 -10.22 10.58 -3.62
C VAL A 193 -10.73 10.71 -5.05
N ALA A 194 -11.88 11.39 -5.24
CA ALA A 194 -12.43 11.64 -6.56
C ALA A 194 -11.45 12.40 -7.47
N PHE A 195 -10.81 13.44 -6.94
CA PHE A 195 -9.80 14.21 -7.67
C PHE A 195 -8.61 13.33 -8.11
N GLN A 196 -8.02 12.54 -7.22
CA GLN A 196 -6.86 11.71 -7.56
C GLN A 196 -7.20 10.60 -8.57
N ILE A 197 -8.40 10.02 -8.50
CA ILE A 197 -8.90 9.10 -9.53
C ILE A 197 -8.96 9.81 -10.89
N CYS A 198 -9.58 11.00 -10.92
CA CYS A 198 -9.67 11.79 -12.14
C CYS A 198 -8.28 12.14 -12.68
N TRP A 199 -7.38 12.57 -11.80
CA TRP A 199 -6.01 12.93 -12.13
C TRP A 199 -5.26 11.76 -12.78
N LYS A 200 -5.23 10.58 -12.14
CA LYS A 200 -4.52 9.41 -12.69
C LYS A 200 -5.04 9.00 -14.06
N LEU A 201 -6.36 8.93 -14.23
CA LEU A 201 -6.96 8.58 -15.52
C LEU A 201 -6.66 9.65 -16.59
N TRP A 202 -6.66 10.92 -16.19
CA TRP A 202 -6.43 12.04 -17.09
C TRP A 202 -4.97 12.19 -17.52
N SER A 203 -4.03 12.11 -16.58
CA SER A 203 -2.59 12.25 -16.84
C SER A 203 -2.03 11.05 -17.59
N SER A 204 -2.58 9.85 -17.36
CA SER A 204 -2.25 8.63 -18.11
C SER A 204 -2.93 8.52 -19.48
N ARG A 205 -3.74 9.54 -19.85
CA ARG A 205 -4.53 9.58 -21.10
C ARG A 205 -5.44 8.36 -21.28
N TRP A 206 -5.86 7.72 -20.19
CA TRP A 206 -6.83 6.65 -20.25
C TRP A 206 -8.16 7.17 -20.80
N ASN A 207 -8.79 6.41 -21.69
CA ASN A 207 -10.15 6.67 -22.16
C ASN A 207 -10.76 5.39 -22.76
N ARG A 208 -12.09 5.39 -22.95
CA ARG A 208 -12.85 4.22 -23.43
C ARG A 208 -12.47 3.77 -24.85
N THR A 209 -12.01 4.67 -25.72
CA THR A 209 -11.68 4.36 -27.12
C THR A 209 -10.23 3.91 -27.31
N GLY A 210 -9.37 4.09 -26.30
CA GLY A 210 -7.94 3.78 -26.39
C GLY A 210 -7.12 4.77 -27.21
N GLU A 211 -7.73 5.83 -27.74
CA GLU A 211 -7.07 6.86 -28.54
C GLU A 211 -6.08 7.68 -27.70
N HIS A 212 -5.10 8.34 -28.33
CA HIS A 212 -4.13 9.16 -27.61
C HIS A 212 -4.70 10.54 -27.21
N ARG A 213 -5.76 10.55 -26.39
CA ARG A 213 -6.40 11.77 -25.88
C ARG A 213 -6.78 11.63 -24.41
N ARG A 214 -6.98 12.77 -23.76
CA ARG A 214 -7.43 12.82 -22.37
C ARG A 214 -8.90 12.37 -22.26
N PRO A 215 -9.30 11.69 -21.17
CA PRO A 215 -10.69 11.38 -20.90
C PRO A 215 -11.49 12.65 -20.65
N ARG A 216 -12.79 12.58 -20.95
CA ARG A 216 -13.78 13.56 -20.48
C ARG A 216 -14.40 12.99 -19.21
N ILE A 217 -14.32 13.75 -18.13
CA ILE A 217 -14.79 13.32 -16.81
C ILE A 217 -15.84 14.31 -16.32
N LEU A 218 -17.00 13.79 -15.94
CA LEU A 218 -18.09 14.55 -15.35
C LEU A 218 -18.16 14.21 -13.86
N TYR A 219 -17.97 15.22 -13.00
CA TYR A 219 -18.17 15.10 -11.56
C TYR A 219 -19.50 15.75 -11.19
N LEU A 220 -20.44 14.95 -10.71
CA LEU A 220 -21.75 15.42 -10.25
C LEU A 220 -21.76 15.46 -8.73
N ALA A 221 -22.09 16.63 -8.19
CA ALA A 221 -22.36 16.83 -6.78
C ALA A 221 -23.52 17.81 -6.67
N ASP A 222 -24.37 17.60 -5.67
CA ASP A 222 -25.42 18.55 -5.36
C ASP A 222 -24.84 19.78 -4.65
N ARG A 223 -25.48 20.94 -4.85
CA ARG A 223 -25.19 22.14 -4.07
C ARG A 223 -26.14 22.14 -2.89
N ASN A 224 -25.63 22.25 -1.67
CA ASN A 224 -26.49 22.64 -0.55
C ASN A 224 -27.03 24.05 -0.86
N ILE A 225 -28.33 24.17 -1.13
CA ILE A 225 -29.10 25.42 -1.07
C ILE A 225 -29.50 25.64 0.38
#